data_AF-A0A820G746-F1
#
_entry.id   AF-A0A820G746-F1
#
_cell.length_a   1.000
_cell.length_b   1.000
_cell.length_c   1.000
_cell.angle_alpha   90.00
_cell.angle_beta   90.00
_cell.angle_gamma   90.00
#
_symmetry.space_group_name_H-M   'P 1'
#
loop_
_entity.id
_entity.type
_entity.pdbx_description
1 polymer ?
#
loop_
_entity_poly.entity_id
_entity_poly.type
_entity_poly.pdbx_seq_one_letter_code
_entity_poly.pdbx_strand_id
1 'polypeptide(L)'
;MSKKLLTPKQEPVGPDAVRDMMIAAQKQIKNRQQEINFTASTTATQQRLAELRGRIANQLGNLIPSQIEDRDRPVHVTIDREGRTIDSMTGEVLQLPSRVPTLKANLRVQKKEVIKQETPKSKLAKETVIEHPGLDASAVHFDARIGTHAASRNSRPLVFNKKGKYEEIANRQRAKAKLERLQQEISQIAKRTGIAVENQVTIIQPKKFFSELHVPDVEWWDYVIIQQNNYSTITPDANILPMLTGITRLIEHPIQLKPPFEANKPVLLPIHLTKHEQRKLRRQNRAEVLKEQQEKIRLGLMPPPEPK
;
A
#
# COMPACT_ATOMS: atom_id res chain seq x y z
N MET A 1 -67.66 1.25 -23.20
CA MET A 1 -66.37 1.25 -23.93
C MET A 1 -65.25 0.88 -22.97
N SER A 2 -64.87 -0.40 -22.88
CA SER A 2 -63.78 -0.87 -22.01
C SER A 2 -62.71 -1.53 -22.86
N LYS A 3 -61.56 -0.85 -23.07
CA LYS A 3 -60.39 -1.41 -23.72
C LYS A 3 -59.52 -2.07 -22.65
N LYS A 4 -59.51 -3.41 -22.60
CA LYS A 4 -58.54 -4.19 -21.83
C LYS A 4 -57.17 -4.04 -22.49
N LEU A 5 -56.17 -3.53 -21.76
CA LEU A 5 -54.76 -3.61 -22.15
C LEU A 5 -54.33 -5.07 -22.09
N LEU A 6 -53.95 -5.61 -23.25
CA LEU A 6 -53.43 -6.96 -23.43
C LEU A 6 -51.91 -6.93 -23.20
N THR A 7 -51.44 -7.54 -22.12
CA THR A 7 -50.02 -7.81 -21.91
C THR A 7 -49.53 -8.86 -22.92
N PRO A 8 -48.35 -8.70 -23.53
CA PRO A 8 -47.84 -9.66 -24.50
C PRO A 8 -47.47 -10.98 -23.79
N LYS A 9 -48.01 -12.06 -24.33
CA LYS A 9 -47.80 -13.46 -23.91
C LYS A 9 -46.38 -13.86 -24.32
N GLN A 10 -45.50 -14.13 -23.35
CA GLN A 10 -44.17 -14.70 -23.63
C GLN A 10 -44.34 -16.16 -24.08
N GLU A 11 -43.80 -16.49 -25.26
CA GLU A 11 -43.73 -17.85 -25.77
C GLU A 11 -42.72 -18.68 -24.96
N PRO A 12 -42.93 -20.01 -24.80
CA PRO A 12 -42.00 -20.86 -24.08
C PRO A 12 -40.68 -20.98 -24.84
N VAL A 13 -39.64 -20.36 -24.30
CA VAL A 13 -38.26 -20.45 -24.80
C VAL A 13 -37.84 -21.92 -24.82
N GLY A 14 -37.43 -22.43 -25.98
CA GLY A 14 -36.98 -23.81 -26.15
C GLY A 14 -35.75 -24.14 -25.28
N PRO A 15 -35.53 -25.42 -24.94
CA PRO A 15 -34.48 -25.84 -23.99
C PRO A 15 -33.06 -25.42 -24.42
N ASP A 16 -32.79 -25.37 -25.72
CA ASP A 16 -31.49 -24.94 -26.27
C ASP A 16 -31.27 -23.43 -26.13
N ALA A 17 -32.31 -22.63 -26.33
CA ALA A 17 -32.22 -21.18 -26.11
C ALA A 17 -32.04 -20.83 -24.61
N VAL A 18 -32.60 -21.64 -23.71
CA VAL A 18 -32.35 -21.53 -22.26
C VAL A 18 -30.90 -21.90 -21.91
N ARG A 19 -30.34 -22.92 -22.58
CA ARG A 19 -28.93 -23.32 -22.43
C ARG A 19 -27.98 -22.20 -22.85
N ASP A 20 -28.19 -21.61 -24.02
CA ASP A 20 -27.34 -20.51 -24.52
C ASP A 20 -27.44 -19.24 -23.66
N MET A 21 -28.65 -18.91 -23.20
CA MET A 21 -28.86 -17.81 -22.26
C MET A 21 -28.13 -18.04 -20.93
N MET A 22 -28.12 -19.27 -20.42
CA MET A 22 -27.40 -19.63 -19.20
C MET A 22 -25.88 -19.56 -19.38
N ILE A 23 -25.35 -19.98 -20.53
CA ILE A 23 -23.91 -19.87 -20.87
C ILE A 23 -23.50 -18.39 -20.95
N ALA A 24 -24.31 -17.56 -21.61
CA ALA A 24 -24.08 -16.13 -21.71
C ALA A 24 -24.10 -15.45 -20.32
N ALA A 25 -25.07 -15.81 -19.47
CA ALA A 25 -25.17 -15.30 -18.11
C ALA A 25 -23.95 -15.69 -17.24
N GLN A 26 -23.48 -16.94 -17.36
CA GLN A 26 -22.27 -17.40 -16.66
C GLN A 26 -21.00 -16.68 -17.14
N LYS A 27 -20.86 -16.44 -18.45
CA LYS A 27 -19.76 -15.65 -19.01
C LYS A 27 -19.78 -14.21 -18.49
N GLN A 28 -20.96 -13.60 -18.37
CA GLN A 28 -21.12 -12.27 -17.78
C GLN A 28 -20.74 -12.24 -16.29
N ILE A 29 -21.15 -13.25 -15.51
CA ILE A 29 -20.76 -13.38 -14.10
C ILE A 29 -19.24 -13.49 -13.96
N LYS A 30 -18.59 -14.30 -14.79
CA LYS A 30 -17.13 -14.47 -14.77
C LYS A 30 -16.40 -13.16 -15.10
N ASN A 31 -16.84 -12.45 -16.14
CA ASN A 31 -16.26 -11.15 -16.51
C ASN A 31 -16.44 -10.13 -15.37
N ARG A 32 -17.62 -10.07 -14.76
CA ARG A 32 -17.90 -9.14 -13.66
C ARG A 32 -17.14 -9.47 -12.37
N GLN A 33 -16.88 -10.75 -12.10
CA GLN A 33 -15.98 -11.16 -11.03
C GLN A 33 -14.53 -10.71 -11.29
N GLN A 34 -14.06 -10.81 -12.54
CA GLN A 34 -12.74 -10.33 -12.93
C GLN A 34 -12.63 -8.81 -12.79
N GLU A 35 -13.65 -8.05 -13.17
CA GLU A 35 -13.70 -6.59 -12.98
C GLU A 35 -13.64 -6.18 -11.50
N ILE A 36 -14.39 -6.87 -10.63
CA ILE A 36 -14.38 -6.62 -9.18
C ILE A 36 -12.99 -6.91 -8.57
N ASN A 37 -12.25 -7.87 -9.13
CA ASN A 37 -10.90 -8.20 -8.67
C ASN A 37 -9.83 -7.26 -9.25
N PHE A 38 -9.98 -6.83 -10.50
CA PHE A 38 -9.05 -5.92 -11.19
C PHE A 38 -9.11 -4.49 -10.64
N THR A 39 -10.32 -4.00 -10.32
CA THR A 39 -10.51 -2.69 -9.69
C THR A 39 -9.88 -2.59 -8.31
N ALA A 40 -9.66 -3.71 -7.60
CA ALA A 40 -9.04 -3.72 -6.27
C ALA A 40 -7.51 -3.50 -6.27
N SER A 41 -6.81 -3.81 -7.37
CA SER A 41 -5.33 -3.70 -7.46
C SER A 41 -4.86 -2.40 -8.13
N THR A 42 -5.64 -1.87 -9.06
CA THR A 42 -5.30 -0.68 -9.86
C THR A 42 -5.73 0.63 -9.19
N THR A 43 -6.85 0.68 -8.48
CA THR A 43 -7.32 1.91 -7.81
C THR A 43 -6.37 2.35 -6.70
N ALA A 44 -5.90 1.43 -5.86
CA ALA A 44 -5.01 1.75 -4.74
C ALA A 44 -3.63 2.28 -5.20
N THR A 45 -3.12 1.80 -6.34
CA THR A 45 -1.82 2.22 -6.90
C THR A 45 -1.96 3.52 -7.69
N GLN A 46 -3.01 3.67 -8.50
CA GLN A 46 -3.31 4.88 -9.26
C GLN A 46 -3.69 6.06 -8.36
N GLN A 47 -4.50 5.84 -7.32
CA GLN A 47 -4.83 6.89 -6.34
C GLN A 47 -3.58 7.36 -5.58
N ARG A 48 -2.63 6.47 -5.28
CA ARG A 48 -1.37 6.81 -4.60
C ARG A 48 -0.43 7.62 -5.51
N LEU A 49 -0.38 7.30 -6.79
CA LEU A 49 0.34 8.09 -7.81
C LEU A 49 -0.31 9.45 -8.06
N ALA A 50 -1.65 9.52 -8.12
CA ALA A 50 -2.39 10.76 -8.26
C ALA A 50 -2.26 11.66 -7.02
N GLU A 51 -2.26 11.09 -5.81
CA GLU A 51 -2.04 11.81 -4.56
C GLU A 51 -0.60 12.35 -4.45
N LEU A 52 0.40 11.59 -4.92
CA LEU A 52 1.79 12.08 -5.03
C LEU A 52 1.91 13.24 -6.02
N ARG A 53 1.27 13.12 -7.20
CA ARG A 53 1.23 14.21 -8.20
C ARG A 53 0.51 15.46 -7.66
N GLY A 54 -0.62 15.28 -6.98
CA GLY A 54 -1.37 16.37 -6.34
C GLY A 54 -0.60 17.04 -5.20
N ARG A 55 0.16 16.26 -4.40
CA ARG A 55 1.07 16.83 -3.40
C ARG A 55 2.16 17.67 -4.04
N ILE A 56 2.78 17.22 -5.13
CA ILE A 56 3.79 18.00 -5.86
C ILE A 56 3.18 19.28 -6.41
N ALA A 57 1.99 19.22 -7.00
CA ALA A 57 1.28 20.39 -7.53
C ALA A 57 0.93 21.40 -6.43
N ASN A 58 0.40 20.96 -5.30
CA ASN A 58 0.06 21.85 -4.17
C ASN A 58 1.30 22.45 -3.50
N GLN A 59 2.42 21.72 -3.49
CA GLN A 59 3.67 22.19 -2.93
C GLN A 59 4.40 23.20 -3.84
N LEU A 60 4.15 23.13 -5.16
CA LEU A 60 4.55 24.15 -6.14
C LEU A 60 3.60 25.37 -6.15
N GLY A 61 2.29 25.17 -5.95
CA GLY A 61 1.29 26.25 -5.88
C GLY A 61 1.44 27.15 -4.66
N ASN A 62 1.94 26.62 -3.53
CA ASN A 62 2.18 27.41 -2.31
C ASN A 62 3.42 28.34 -2.37
N LEU A 63 4.11 28.43 -3.51
CA LEU A 63 5.23 29.35 -3.73
C LEU A 63 4.85 30.63 -4.49
N ILE A 64 3.56 30.81 -4.84
CA ILE A 64 3.08 32.00 -5.55
C ILE A 64 2.01 32.67 -4.68
N PRO A 65 2.28 33.84 -4.06
CA PRO A 65 1.24 34.67 -3.51
C PRO A 65 0.39 35.21 -4.67
N SER A 66 -0.92 35.07 -4.55
CA SER A 66 -1.94 35.62 -5.42
C SER A 66 -1.95 37.16 -5.39
N GLN A 67 -2.14 37.74 -6.58
CA GLN A 67 -2.45 39.13 -6.91
C GLN A 67 -1.25 40.10 -7.00
N ILE A 68 -0.69 40.19 -8.20
CA ILE A 68 -0.08 41.41 -8.74
C ILE A 68 -0.58 41.52 -10.18
N GLU A 69 -1.26 42.62 -10.48
CA GLU A 69 -1.66 43.02 -11.83
C GLU A 69 -0.44 43.01 -12.78
N ASP A 70 -0.63 42.44 -13.97
CA ASP A 70 0.39 42.40 -15.02
C ASP A 70 0.82 43.82 -15.41
N ARG A 71 2.02 44.22 -14.98
CA ARG A 71 2.79 45.30 -15.60
C ARG A 71 4.08 44.73 -16.15
N ASP A 72 4.01 44.30 -17.40
CA ASP A 72 5.09 43.67 -18.17
C ASP A 72 6.22 44.66 -18.60
N ARG A 73 6.44 45.73 -17.83
CA ARG A 73 7.54 46.70 -18.04
C ARG A 73 8.16 47.06 -16.68
N PRO A 74 9.50 47.12 -16.55
CA PRO A 74 10.14 47.52 -15.31
C PRO A 74 9.68 48.93 -14.90
N VAL A 75 9.15 49.03 -13.67
CA VAL A 75 8.68 50.30 -13.10
C VAL A 75 9.87 51.25 -12.95
N HIS A 76 9.77 52.43 -13.54
CA HIS A 76 10.81 53.45 -13.46
C HIS A 76 10.72 54.16 -12.09
N VAL A 77 11.76 54.01 -11.27
CA VAL A 77 11.83 54.55 -9.91
C VAL A 77 12.73 55.78 -9.91
N THR A 78 12.25 56.89 -9.36
CA THR A 78 13.01 58.14 -9.19
C THR A 78 13.20 58.44 -7.71
N ILE A 79 14.24 59.21 -7.37
CA ILE A 79 14.54 59.58 -5.98
C ILE A 79 14.18 61.05 -5.80
N ASP A 80 13.30 61.35 -4.85
CA ASP A 80 12.92 62.72 -4.50
C ASP A 80 14.06 63.48 -3.82
N ARG A 81 13.93 64.82 -3.72
CA ARG A 81 14.93 65.71 -3.08
C ARG A 81 15.26 65.35 -1.63
N GLU A 82 14.41 64.55 -0.99
CA GLU A 82 14.54 64.08 0.39
C GLU A 82 15.07 62.63 0.48
N GLY A 83 15.54 62.06 -0.64
CA GLY A 83 16.18 60.74 -0.68
C GLY A 83 15.21 59.55 -0.62
N ARG A 84 13.91 59.78 -0.81
CA ARG A 84 12.87 58.75 -0.79
C ARG A 84 12.62 58.20 -2.20
N THR A 85 12.46 56.88 -2.32
CA THR A 85 12.20 56.22 -3.61
C THR A 85 10.72 56.33 -3.93
N ILE A 86 10.41 57.00 -5.03
CA ILE A 86 9.04 57.20 -5.53
C ILE A 86 8.88 56.54 -6.89
N ASP A 87 7.69 55.99 -7.16
CA ASP A 87 7.33 55.56 -8.50
C ASP A 87 7.13 56.78 -9.40
N SER A 88 7.87 56.85 -10.51
CA SER A 88 7.89 58.02 -11.39
C SER A 88 6.55 58.30 -12.10
N MET A 89 5.63 57.33 -12.14
CA MET A 89 4.33 57.51 -12.80
C MET A 89 3.18 57.77 -11.82
N THR A 90 3.26 57.27 -10.58
CA THR A 90 2.19 57.40 -9.58
C THR A 90 2.54 58.38 -8.46
N GLY A 91 3.82 58.74 -8.30
CA GLY A 91 4.31 59.63 -7.25
C GLY A 91 4.23 59.02 -5.84
N GLU A 92 3.88 57.74 -5.72
CA GLU A 92 3.78 57.06 -4.44
C GLU A 92 5.15 56.62 -3.93
N VAL A 93 5.33 56.75 -2.61
CA VAL A 93 6.57 56.36 -1.93
C VAL A 93 6.63 54.84 -1.83
N LEU A 94 7.59 54.24 -2.52
CA LEU A 94 7.83 52.80 -2.51
C LEU A 94 8.73 52.41 -1.33
N GLN A 95 8.24 51.55 -0.44
CA GLN A 95 9.09 50.92 0.58
C GLN A 95 9.76 49.68 -0.02
N LEU A 96 11.02 49.80 -0.43
CA LEU A 96 11.80 48.64 -0.87
C LEU A 96 12.05 47.70 0.34
N PRO A 97 11.62 46.43 0.29
CA PRO A 97 11.84 45.50 1.39
C PRO A 97 13.32 45.14 1.49
N SER A 98 14.02 45.73 2.47
CA SER A 98 15.39 45.34 2.81
C SER A 98 15.38 43.95 3.45
N ARG A 99 15.90 42.96 2.73
CA ARG A 99 15.97 41.59 3.19
C ARG A 99 17.19 41.41 4.09
N VAL A 100 16.98 41.48 5.40
CA VAL A 100 18.04 41.20 6.37
C VAL A 100 18.39 39.70 6.40
N PRO A 101 19.67 39.32 6.30
CA PRO A 101 20.08 37.92 6.38
C PRO A 101 19.89 37.41 7.82
N THR A 102 18.95 36.49 8.03
CA THR A 102 18.71 35.87 9.34
C THR A 102 19.04 34.38 9.32
N LEU A 103 19.62 33.89 10.41
CA LEU A 103 19.91 32.47 10.58
C LEU A 103 18.62 31.65 10.63
N LYS A 104 18.59 30.49 9.97
CA LYS A 104 17.42 29.59 9.92
C LYS A 104 16.93 29.14 11.30
N ALA A 105 17.76 29.21 12.33
CA ALA A 105 17.38 28.97 13.72
C ALA A 105 16.34 29.99 14.20
N ASN A 106 16.55 31.28 13.92
CA ASN A 106 15.67 32.37 14.34
C ASN A 106 14.31 32.31 13.62
N LEU A 107 14.32 31.91 12.33
CA LEU A 107 13.09 31.67 11.57
C LEU A 107 12.23 30.52 12.14
N ARG A 108 12.86 29.49 12.73
CA ARG A 108 12.12 28.38 13.38
C ARG A 108 11.51 28.81 14.71
N VAL A 109 12.18 29.67 15.47
CA VAL A 109 11.65 30.24 16.72
C VAL A 109 10.45 31.13 16.41
N GLN A 110 10.57 32.04 15.46
CA GLN A 110 9.46 32.91 15.04
C GLN A 110 8.25 32.11 14.53
N LYS A 111 8.46 31.10 13.69
CA LYS A 111 7.35 30.24 13.23
C LYS A 111 6.65 29.50 14.39
N LYS A 112 7.39 29.05 15.40
CA LYS A 112 6.80 28.40 16.58
C LYS A 112 5.97 29.38 17.41
N GLU A 113 6.40 30.64 17.53
CA GLU A 113 5.62 31.66 18.24
C GLU A 113 4.35 32.03 17.51
N VAL A 114 4.40 32.18 16.18
CA VAL A 114 3.21 32.43 15.36
C VAL A 114 2.19 31.28 15.51
N ILE A 115 2.65 30.02 15.44
CA ILE A 115 1.78 28.83 15.64
C ILE A 115 1.19 28.79 17.07
N LYS A 116 1.93 29.28 18.07
CA LYS A 116 1.46 29.39 19.47
C LYS A 116 0.48 30.54 19.67
N GLN A 117 0.51 31.57 18.83
CA GLN A 117 -0.45 32.67 18.83
C GLN A 117 -1.73 32.32 18.06
N GLU A 118 -1.62 31.57 16.96
CA GLU A 118 -2.75 31.15 16.13
C GLU A 118 -3.57 29.99 16.73
N THR A 119 -3.02 29.29 17.73
CA THR A 119 -3.78 28.31 18.50
C THR A 119 -4.53 29.02 19.65
N PRO A 120 -5.88 29.10 19.61
CA PRO A 120 -6.63 29.65 20.72
C PRO A 120 -6.37 28.78 21.95
N LYS A 121 -5.86 29.40 23.02
CA LYS A 121 -5.75 28.81 24.35
C LYS A 121 -7.13 28.27 24.73
N SER A 122 -7.34 26.95 24.65
CA SER A 122 -8.45 26.29 25.34
C SER A 122 -8.17 26.41 26.85
N LYS A 123 -8.54 27.54 27.41
CA LYS A 123 -8.76 27.69 28.85
C LYS A 123 -10.03 26.90 29.17
N LEU A 124 -9.89 25.60 29.35
CA LEU A 124 -10.89 24.76 30.00
C LEU A 124 -10.19 23.90 31.06
N ALA A 125 -9.61 24.59 32.03
CA ALA A 125 -9.14 24.02 33.30
C ALA A 125 -8.70 25.19 34.18
N LYS A 126 -9.68 25.92 34.74
CA LYS A 126 -9.59 26.76 35.94
C LYS A 126 -10.86 27.61 36.01
N GLU A 127 -11.93 27.01 36.53
CA GLU A 127 -12.84 27.64 37.50
C GLU A 127 -13.90 26.60 37.89
N THR A 128 -13.78 26.06 39.10
CA THR A 128 -14.88 25.57 39.93
C THR A 128 -14.26 25.36 41.31
N VAL A 129 -14.19 26.46 42.05
CA VAL A 129 -14.13 26.41 43.51
C VAL A 129 -15.50 25.94 43.96
N ILE A 130 -15.62 24.67 44.29
CA ILE A 130 -16.68 24.15 45.17
C ILE A 130 -15.96 23.25 46.17
N GLU A 131 -15.91 23.72 47.41
CA GLU A 131 -15.37 22.99 48.55
C GLU A 131 -16.23 21.76 48.84
N HIS A 132 -15.70 20.57 48.57
CA HIS A 132 -16.14 19.33 49.20
C HIS A 132 -14.91 18.45 49.48
N PRO A 133 -14.63 18.08 50.75
CA PRO A 133 -13.46 17.31 51.11
C PRO A 133 -13.68 15.83 50.82
N GLY A 134 -12.79 15.27 50.00
CA GLY A 134 -12.63 13.83 49.79
C GLY A 134 -13.40 13.29 48.59
N LEU A 135 -12.69 12.98 47.50
CA LEU A 135 -12.48 11.59 47.05
C LEU A 135 -11.63 11.57 45.76
N ASP A 136 -10.31 11.68 45.90
CA ASP A 136 -9.37 11.48 44.79
C ASP A 136 -9.13 9.97 44.62
N ALA A 137 -10.13 9.24 44.12
CA ALA A 137 -10.16 7.78 44.05
C ALA A 137 -9.10 7.14 43.11
N SER A 138 -8.22 7.93 42.50
CA SER A 138 -7.09 7.44 41.70
C SER A 138 -5.81 7.22 42.55
N ALA A 139 -5.76 7.75 43.77
CA ALA A 139 -4.60 7.60 44.66
C ALA A 139 -4.68 6.39 45.60
N VAL A 140 -5.84 5.73 45.70
CA VAL A 140 -6.07 4.64 46.68
C VAL A 140 -5.24 3.39 46.39
N HIS A 141 -4.80 3.20 45.15
CA HIS A 141 -4.06 2.00 44.71
C HIS A 141 -2.60 2.29 44.35
N PHE A 142 -2.06 3.44 44.77
CA PHE A 142 -0.69 3.84 44.48
C PHE A 142 0.23 3.49 45.68
N ASP A 143 1.05 2.43 45.54
CA ASP A 143 2.04 2.06 46.56
C ASP A 143 3.34 2.86 46.35
N ALA A 144 3.61 3.80 47.25
CA ALA A 144 4.78 4.69 47.21
C ALA A 144 6.13 3.96 47.38
N ARG A 145 6.14 2.68 47.75
CA ARG A 145 7.36 1.86 47.84
C ARG A 145 7.77 1.26 46.51
N ILE A 146 6.88 1.31 45.51
CA ILE A 146 7.17 0.82 44.15
C ILE A 146 7.67 1.99 43.32
N GLY A 147 8.92 1.93 42.88
CA GLY A 147 9.48 2.88 41.93
C GLY A 147 8.76 2.76 40.58
N THR A 148 7.74 3.59 40.35
CA THR A 148 7.05 3.64 39.04
C THR A 148 7.94 4.38 38.04
N HIS A 149 8.83 3.66 37.37
CA HIS A 149 9.42 4.18 36.14
C HIS A 149 8.28 4.40 35.15
N ALA A 150 8.08 5.66 34.72
CA ALA A 150 7.07 5.99 33.72
C ALA A 150 7.22 5.04 32.54
N ALA A 151 6.16 4.28 32.23
CA ALA A 151 6.19 3.32 31.15
C ALA A 151 6.51 4.07 29.85
N SER A 152 7.76 3.96 29.39
CA SER A 152 8.25 4.51 28.12
C SER A 152 7.71 3.66 26.96
N ARG A 153 6.40 3.51 26.88
CA ARG A 153 5.75 3.01 25.68
C ARG A 153 5.52 4.20 24.79
N ASN A 154 6.14 4.18 23.61
CA ASN A 154 5.79 5.11 22.55
C ASN A 154 4.28 5.01 22.29
N SER A 155 3.54 6.08 22.62
CA SER A 155 2.11 6.17 22.32
C SER A 155 1.94 5.98 20.82
N ARG A 156 1.21 4.94 20.40
CA ARG A 156 0.90 4.72 18.98
C ARG A 156 -0.13 5.79 18.61
N PRO A 157 0.19 6.71 17.67
CA PRO A 157 -0.80 7.70 17.25
C PRO A 157 -1.98 6.99 16.60
N LEU A 158 -3.17 7.54 16.78
CA LEU A 158 -4.39 7.07 16.11
C LEU A 158 -4.20 7.16 14.59
N VAL A 159 -4.25 6.02 13.90
CA VAL A 159 -4.18 5.98 12.43
C VAL A 159 -5.60 6.00 11.88
N PHE A 160 -6.06 7.20 11.50
CA PHE A 160 -7.37 7.37 10.88
C PHE A 160 -7.37 6.82 9.45
N ASN A 161 -8.36 5.98 9.14
CA ASN A 161 -8.60 5.55 7.77
C ASN A 161 -9.25 6.69 6.98
N LYS A 162 -8.87 6.84 5.70
CA LYS A 162 -9.48 7.84 4.82
C LYS A 162 -10.96 7.52 4.61
N LYS A 163 -11.78 8.56 4.48
CA LYS A 163 -13.20 8.45 4.11
C LYS A 163 -13.35 7.61 2.83
N GLY A 164 -14.39 6.79 2.75
CA GLY A 164 -14.66 5.93 1.59
C GLY A 164 -13.97 4.56 1.59
N LYS A 165 -12.88 4.34 2.35
CA LYS A 165 -12.19 3.02 2.37
C LYS A 165 -13.12 1.87 2.74
N TYR A 166 -13.93 2.06 3.78
CA TYR A 166 -14.87 1.03 4.23
C TYR A 166 -16.16 1.01 3.42
N GLU A 167 -16.53 2.13 2.79
CA GLU A 167 -17.67 2.17 1.87
C GLU A 167 -17.38 1.35 0.61
N GLU A 168 -16.15 1.44 0.07
CA GLU A 168 -15.70 0.62 -1.06
C GLU A 168 -15.65 -0.87 -0.70
N ILE A 169 -15.09 -1.20 0.46
CA ILE A 169 -15.05 -2.59 0.96
C ILE A 169 -16.48 -3.14 1.13
N ALA A 170 -17.39 -2.37 1.72
CA ALA A 170 -18.78 -2.76 1.92
C ALA A 170 -19.53 -2.90 0.58
N ASN A 171 -19.35 -1.98 -0.35
CA ASN A 171 -19.94 -2.04 -1.69
C ASN A 171 -19.45 -3.29 -2.44
N ARG A 172 -18.15 -3.61 -2.32
CA ARG A 172 -17.56 -4.85 -2.87
C ARG A 172 -18.20 -6.10 -2.26
N GLN A 173 -18.36 -6.13 -0.94
CA GLN A 173 -18.99 -7.25 -0.25
C GLN A 173 -20.44 -7.44 -0.69
N ARG A 174 -21.21 -6.35 -0.81
CA ARG A 174 -22.60 -6.41 -1.33
C ARG A 174 -22.65 -6.89 -2.78
N ALA A 175 -21.73 -6.42 -3.64
CA ALA A 175 -21.66 -6.87 -5.03
C ALA A 175 -21.33 -8.36 -5.14
N LYS A 176 -20.37 -8.85 -4.34
CA LYS A 176 -20.04 -10.27 -4.24
C LYS A 176 -21.23 -11.11 -3.80
N ALA A 177 -21.93 -10.69 -2.74
CA ALA A 177 -23.12 -11.39 -2.25
C ALA A 177 -24.29 -11.39 -3.26
N LYS A 178 -24.41 -10.35 -4.09
CA LYS A 178 -25.39 -10.33 -5.20
C LYS A 178 -25.02 -11.33 -6.30
N LEU A 179 -23.75 -11.41 -6.68
CA LEU A 179 -23.28 -12.40 -7.66
C LEU A 179 -23.44 -13.83 -7.16
N GLU A 180 -23.20 -14.07 -5.88
CA GLU A 180 -23.40 -15.38 -5.26
C GLU A 180 -24.88 -15.79 -5.26
N ARG A 181 -25.79 -14.88 -4.90
CA ARG A 181 -27.24 -15.13 -5.02
C ARG A 181 -27.65 -15.46 -6.46
N LEU A 182 -27.17 -14.70 -7.44
CA LEU A 182 -27.46 -14.94 -8.85
C LEU A 182 -26.91 -16.29 -9.31
N GLN A 183 -25.71 -16.67 -8.87
CA GLN A 183 -25.13 -17.98 -9.15
C GLN A 183 -25.98 -19.12 -8.55
N GLN A 184 -26.49 -18.94 -7.33
CA GLN A 184 -27.38 -19.90 -6.68
C GLN A 184 -28.71 -20.03 -7.43
N GLU A 185 -29.31 -18.91 -7.84
CA GLU A 185 -30.56 -18.90 -8.62
C GLU A 185 -30.39 -19.62 -9.97
N ILE A 186 -29.30 -19.31 -10.70
CA ILE A 186 -28.94 -20.00 -11.94
C ILE A 186 -28.75 -21.51 -11.69
N SER A 187 -28.09 -21.89 -10.59
CA SER A 187 -27.92 -23.31 -10.23
C SER A 187 -29.25 -24.01 -9.91
N GLN A 188 -30.20 -23.32 -9.30
CA GLN A 188 -31.53 -23.86 -9.01
C GLN A 188 -32.36 -24.00 -10.29
N ILE A 189 -32.29 -23.02 -11.19
CA ILE A 189 -32.94 -23.09 -12.50
C ILE A 189 -32.37 -24.26 -13.30
N ALA A 190 -31.03 -24.42 -13.35
CA ALA A 190 -30.37 -25.54 -14.01
C ALA A 190 -30.80 -26.91 -13.46
N LYS A 191 -30.90 -27.03 -12.13
CA LYS A 191 -31.41 -28.25 -11.46
C LYS A 191 -32.86 -28.54 -11.81
N ARG A 192 -33.71 -27.51 -11.89
CA ARG A 192 -35.14 -27.63 -12.22
C ARG A 192 -35.36 -28.00 -13.69
N THR A 193 -34.53 -27.50 -14.60
CA THR A 193 -34.67 -27.77 -16.05
C THR A 193 -33.98 -29.05 -16.49
N GLY A 194 -33.22 -29.72 -15.62
CA GLY A 194 -32.52 -30.97 -15.94
C GLY A 194 -31.41 -30.83 -16.99
N ILE A 195 -31.12 -29.60 -17.43
CA ILE A 195 -30.07 -29.31 -18.40
C ILE A 195 -28.75 -29.35 -17.65
N ALA A 196 -28.05 -30.49 -17.74
CA ALA A 196 -26.69 -30.63 -17.29
C ALA A 196 -25.79 -29.72 -18.14
N VAL A 197 -25.68 -28.46 -17.72
CA VAL A 197 -24.70 -27.53 -18.29
C VAL A 197 -23.32 -28.09 -17.96
N GLU A 198 -22.56 -28.28 -19.02
CA GLU A 198 -21.22 -28.85 -19.14
C GLU A 198 -20.17 -27.98 -18.42
N ASN A 199 -20.34 -27.81 -17.11
CA ASN A 199 -19.48 -27.07 -16.20
C ASN A 199 -19.24 -27.87 -14.91
N GLN A 200 -19.25 -29.19 -14.99
CA GLN A 200 -18.70 -30.06 -13.94
C GLN A 200 -17.19 -29.84 -13.73
N VAL A 201 -16.49 -29.17 -14.65
CA VAL A 201 -15.05 -28.91 -14.53
C VAL A 201 -14.71 -27.85 -13.47
N THR A 202 -15.63 -26.95 -13.10
CA THR A 202 -15.36 -25.90 -12.09
C THR A 202 -15.91 -26.21 -10.68
N ILE A 203 -16.68 -27.30 -10.52
CA ILE A 203 -17.18 -27.78 -9.22
C ILE A 203 -16.31 -28.91 -8.66
N ILE A 204 -15.40 -29.49 -9.45
CA ILE A 204 -14.33 -30.38 -8.95
C ILE A 204 -13.20 -29.52 -8.38
N GLN A 205 -13.48 -28.74 -7.33
CA GLN A 205 -12.57 -28.91 -6.20
C GLN A 205 -12.86 -30.34 -5.77
N PRO A 206 -11.88 -31.27 -5.78
CA PRO A 206 -12.10 -32.50 -5.06
C PRO A 206 -12.45 -32.04 -3.66
N LYS A 207 -13.74 -32.15 -3.29
CA LYS A 207 -14.10 -32.27 -1.89
C LYS A 207 -13.12 -33.31 -1.44
N LYS A 208 -12.26 -32.96 -0.48
CA LYS A 208 -11.48 -33.96 0.22
C LYS A 208 -12.56 -34.83 0.84
N PHE A 209 -13.01 -35.82 0.08
CA PHE A 209 -13.58 -37.02 0.58
C PHE A 209 -12.40 -37.55 1.38
N PHE A 210 -12.32 -37.11 2.64
CA PHE A 210 -11.98 -38.03 3.69
C PHE A 210 -13.04 -39.12 3.54
N SER A 211 -12.82 -40.03 2.58
CA SER A 211 -13.44 -41.33 2.59
C SER A 211 -13.26 -41.78 4.02
N GLU A 212 -14.36 -42.20 4.64
CA GLU A 212 -14.36 -42.78 5.99
C GLU A 212 -13.05 -43.52 6.21
N LEU A 213 -12.37 -43.15 7.30
CA LEU A 213 -11.01 -43.53 7.68
C LEU A 213 -10.83 -45.06 7.64
N HIS A 214 -10.69 -45.63 6.44
CA HIS A 214 -10.30 -47.01 6.26
C HIS A 214 -8.81 -47.03 6.53
N VAL A 215 -8.47 -47.20 7.81
CA VAL A 215 -7.10 -47.46 8.24
C VAL A 215 -6.69 -48.75 7.52
N PRO A 216 -5.71 -48.69 6.60
CA PRO A 216 -5.25 -49.90 5.93
C PRO A 216 -4.60 -50.84 6.93
N ASP A 217 -4.71 -52.15 6.70
CA ASP A 217 -4.13 -53.18 7.58
C ASP A 217 -2.61 -53.04 7.73
N VAL A 218 -1.94 -52.46 6.73
CA VAL A 218 -0.52 -52.10 6.75
C VAL A 218 -0.36 -50.67 6.26
N GLU A 219 0.40 -49.89 7.01
CA GLU A 219 0.67 -48.50 6.67
C GLU A 219 1.66 -48.43 5.49
N TRP A 220 1.49 -47.44 4.61
CA TRP A 220 2.22 -47.36 3.33
C TRP A 220 3.75 -47.27 3.50
N TRP A 221 4.25 -46.77 4.63
CA TRP A 221 5.68 -46.72 4.93
C TRP A 221 6.22 -48.07 5.41
N ASP A 222 5.42 -48.84 6.14
CA ASP A 222 5.75 -50.19 6.60
C ASP A 222 5.70 -51.22 5.46
N TYR A 223 4.77 -51.05 4.52
CA TYR A 223 4.65 -51.94 3.34
C TYR A 223 5.96 -52.05 2.56
N VAL A 224 6.71 -50.96 2.42
CA VAL A 224 8.00 -50.94 1.70
C VAL A 224 9.05 -51.81 2.39
N ILE A 225 9.00 -51.89 3.72
CA ILE A 225 10.00 -52.55 4.53
C ILE A 225 9.62 -54.03 4.76
N ILE A 226 8.35 -54.31 5.08
CA ILE A 226 7.84 -55.64 5.43
C ILE A 226 7.48 -56.45 4.18
N GLN A 227 6.99 -55.79 3.11
CA GLN A 227 6.52 -56.43 1.86
C GLN A 227 5.37 -57.45 2.07
N GLN A 228 4.65 -57.36 3.18
CA GLN A 228 3.50 -58.21 3.51
C GLN A 228 2.26 -57.35 3.73
N ASN A 229 1.08 -57.99 3.65
CA ASN A 229 -0.21 -57.32 3.73
C ASN A 229 -0.81 -57.29 5.15
N ASN A 230 -0.09 -57.81 6.16
CA ASN A 230 -0.53 -57.84 7.56
C ASN A 230 0.66 -57.91 8.54
N TYR A 231 0.45 -57.45 9.77
CA TYR A 231 1.46 -57.51 10.85
C TYR A 231 1.49 -58.84 11.61
N SER A 232 0.63 -59.81 11.27
CA SER A 232 0.41 -61.04 12.05
C SER A 232 1.62 -61.98 12.13
N THR A 233 2.59 -61.81 11.24
CA THR A 233 3.82 -62.61 11.12
C THR A 233 4.96 -62.10 11.99
N ILE A 234 4.84 -60.89 12.54
CA ILE A 234 5.85 -60.25 13.38
C ILE A 234 5.60 -60.68 14.83
N THR A 235 6.27 -61.74 15.25
CA THR A 235 6.30 -62.15 16.65
C THR A 235 7.46 -61.46 17.38
N PRO A 236 7.29 -61.00 18.63
CA PRO A 236 8.33 -60.25 19.37
C PRO A 236 9.65 -61.00 19.55
N ASP A 237 9.61 -62.34 19.52
CA ASP A 237 10.74 -63.20 19.88
C ASP A 237 11.51 -63.74 18.66
N ALA A 238 11.05 -63.43 17.44
CA ALA A 238 11.70 -63.88 16.21
C ALA A 238 12.72 -62.85 15.70
N ASN A 239 13.85 -63.34 15.17
CA ASN A 239 14.79 -62.49 14.44
C ASN A 239 14.14 -62.00 13.14
N ILE A 240 13.53 -60.81 13.17
CA ILE A 240 12.81 -60.18 12.05
C ILE A 240 13.73 -59.54 11.00
N LEU A 241 15.02 -59.36 11.31
CA LEU A 241 15.99 -58.70 10.43
C LEU A 241 16.11 -59.34 9.03
N PRO A 242 16.12 -60.69 8.85
CA PRO A 242 16.17 -61.30 7.53
C PRO A 242 14.89 -61.11 6.70
N MET A 243 13.76 -60.83 7.35
CA MET A 243 12.46 -60.61 6.70
C MET A 243 12.31 -59.17 6.22
N LEU A 244 13.10 -58.26 6.76
CA LEU A 244 12.92 -56.83 6.63
C LEU A 244 13.81 -56.28 5.51
N THR A 245 13.20 -55.69 4.49
CA THR A 245 13.92 -55.21 3.31
C THR A 245 14.35 -53.75 3.51
N GLY A 246 15.61 -53.45 3.18
CA GLY A 246 16.11 -52.07 3.15
C GLY A 246 16.62 -51.51 4.48
N ILE A 247 16.53 -52.27 5.58
CA ILE A 247 17.15 -51.85 6.85
C ILE A 247 18.63 -52.21 6.85
N THR A 248 19.46 -51.18 6.96
CA THR A 248 20.91 -51.32 7.09
C THR A 248 21.42 -50.47 8.25
N ARG A 249 22.69 -50.63 8.64
CA ARG A 249 23.34 -49.77 9.64
C ARG A 249 23.68 -48.37 9.10
N LEU A 250 23.34 -48.07 7.85
CA LEU A 250 23.65 -46.79 7.21
C LEU A 250 22.59 -45.74 7.58
N ILE A 251 23.04 -44.52 7.82
CA ILE A 251 22.17 -43.37 8.12
C ILE A 251 22.19 -42.43 6.91
N GLU A 252 21.03 -42.21 6.31
CA GLU A 252 20.87 -41.26 5.21
C GLU A 252 20.78 -39.82 5.75
N HIS A 253 21.44 -38.89 5.07
CA HIS A 253 21.28 -37.46 5.32
C HIS A 253 20.32 -36.90 4.26
N PRO A 254 19.11 -36.43 4.64
CA PRO A 254 18.14 -35.95 3.67
C PRO A 254 18.65 -34.72 2.93
N ILE A 255 18.07 -34.47 1.75
CA ILE A 255 18.45 -33.35 0.89
C ILE A 255 18.23 -32.03 1.63
N GLN A 256 19.28 -31.23 1.75
CA GLN A 256 19.22 -29.91 2.37
C GLN A 256 18.56 -28.92 1.41
N LEU A 257 17.31 -28.56 1.69
CA LEU A 257 16.62 -27.51 0.94
C LEU A 257 17.04 -26.13 1.44
N LYS A 258 17.22 -25.19 0.51
CA LYS A 258 17.41 -23.79 0.86
C LYS A 258 16.15 -23.25 1.56
N PRO A 259 16.30 -22.38 2.57
CA PRO A 259 15.15 -21.78 3.22
C PRO A 259 14.33 -20.97 2.19
N PRO A 260 12.98 -21.02 2.25
CA PRO A 260 12.13 -20.42 1.22
C PRO A 260 12.22 -18.88 1.16
N PHE A 261 12.78 -18.24 2.19
CA PHE A 261 12.87 -16.79 2.32
C PHE A 261 14.21 -16.20 1.84
N GLU A 262 15.23 -17.02 1.60
CA GLU A 262 16.49 -16.53 1.05
C GLU A 262 16.33 -16.22 -0.43
N ALA A 263 16.35 -14.94 -0.78
CA ALA A 263 16.39 -14.54 -2.17
C ALA A 263 17.68 -15.08 -2.80
N ASN A 264 17.56 -15.83 -3.90
CA ASN A 264 18.70 -16.33 -4.69
C ASN A 264 19.56 -15.20 -5.32
N LYS A 265 19.27 -13.93 -5.03
CA LYS A 265 20.02 -12.78 -5.53
C LYS A 265 21.19 -12.52 -4.56
N PRO A 266 22.43 -12.38 -5.06
CA PRO A 266 23.54 -12.00 -4.21
C PRO A 266 23.23 -10.65 -3.56
N VAL A 267 23.51 -10.54 -2.26
CA VAL A 267 23.36 -9.28 -1.54
C VAL A 267 24.43 -8.32 -2.05
N LEU A 268 24.00 -7.27 -2.78
CA LEU A 268 24.89 -6.21 -3.24
C LEU A 268 25.24 -5.29 -2.07
N LEU A 269 26.49 -5.33 -1.63
CA LEU A 269 26.99 -4.41 -0.60
C LEU A 269 27.25 -3.03 -1.22
N PRO A 270 26.60 -1.96 -0.74
CA PRO A 270 26.90 -0.61 -1.22
C PRO A 270 28.32 -0.20 -0.81
N ILE A 271 29.12 0.22 -1.80
CA ILE A 271 30.48 0.69 -1.58
C ILE A 271 30.43 2.13 -1.08
N HIS A 272 31.01 2.37 0.10
CA HIS A 272 31.12 3.70 0.69
C HIS A 272 32.53 4.24 0.54
N LEU A 273 32.65 5.46 0.00
CA LEU A 273 33.92 6.17 -0.13
C LEU A 273 34.18 7.06 1.09
N THR A 274 35.42 7.11 1.53
CA THR A 274 35.87 8.07 2.54
C THR A 274 35.78 9.50 2.01
N LYS A 275 35.77 10.50 2.91
CA LYS A 275 35.76 11.92 2.50
C LYS A 275 36.96 12.30 1.62
N HIS A 276 38.13 11.70 1.86
CA HIS A 276 39.33 11.95 1.07
C HIS A 276 39.22 11.38 -0.34
N GLU A 277 38.70 10.16 -0.49
CA GLU A 277 38.46 9.53 -1.79
C GLU A 277 37.38 10.26 -2.57
N GLN A 278 36.28 10.65 -1.91
CA GLN A 278 35.23 11.48 -2.54
C GLN A 278 35.82 12.80 -3.06
N ARG A 279 36.71 13.44 -2.29
CA ARG A 279 37.38 14.68 -2.71
C ARG A 279 38.38 14.42 -3.84
N LYS A 280 39.07 13.27 -3.85
CA LYS A 280 39.99 12.87 -4.93
C LYS A 280 39.23 12.61 -6.24
N LEU A 281 38.17 11.79 -6.20
CA LEU A 281 37.32 11.47 -7.35
C LEU A 281 36.69 12.74 -7.95
N ARG A 282 36.15 13.64 -7.12
CA ARG A 282 35.61 14.92 -7.62
C ARG A 282 36.65 15.79 -8.30
N ARG A 283 37.90 15.82 -7.80
CA ARG A 283 38.98 16.60 -8.40
C ARG A 283 39.42 16.00 -9.73
N GLN A 284 39.56 14.68 -9.80
CA GLN A 284 39.89 13.96 -11.04
C GLN A 284 38.80 14.18 -12.09
N ASN A 285 37.52 13.94 -11.76
CA ASN A 285 36.41 14.16 -12.70
C ASN A 285 36.34 15.62 -13.19
N ARG A 286 36.58 16.61 -12.30
CA ARG A 286 36.61 18.03 -12.71
C ARG A 286 37.78 18.32 -13.65
N ALA A 287 38.97 17.79 -13.35
CA ALA A 287 40.14 17.97 -14.19
C ALA A 287 39.94 17.32 -15.57
N GLU A 288 39.38 16.11 -15.61
CA GLU A 288 39.04 15.40 -16.84
C GLU A 288 38.00 16.15 -17.68
N VAL A 289 36.91 16.61 -17.06
CA VAL A 289 35.88 17.40 -17.77
C VAL A 289 36.44 18.70 -18.33
N LEU A 290 37.27 19.42 -17.55
CA LEU A 290 37.91 20.65 -18.02
C LEU A 290 38.88 20.36 -19.18
N LYS A 291 39.65 19.28 -19.09
CA LYS A 291 40.58 18.85 -20.14
C LYS A 291 39.81 18.47 -21.41
N GLU A 292 38.73 17.70 -21.29
CA GLU A 292 37.86 17.33 -22.42
C GLU A 292 37.23 18.56 -23.07
N GLN A 293 36.78 19.55 -22.27
CA GLN A 293 36.25 20.81 -22.79
C GLN A 293 37.32 21.61 -23.54
N GLN A 294 38.54 21.70 -22.99
CA GLN A 294 39.66 22.36 -23.65
C GLN A 294 40.06 21.66 -24.96
N GLU A 295 40.08 20.32 -24.97
CA GLU A 295 40.36 19.52 -26.17
C GLU A 295 39.26 19.72 -27.23
N LYS A 296 37.99 19.76 -26.84
CA LYS A 296 36.87 20.08 -27.75
C LYS A 296 36.99 21.48 -28.35
N ILE A 297 37.39 22.47 -27.56
CA ILE A 297 37.64 23.84 -28.07
C ILE A 297 38.84 23.84 -29.02
N ARG A 298 39.93 23.15 -28.66
CA ARG A 298 41.15 23.05 -29.48
C ARG A 298 40.89 22.39 -30.83
N LEU A 299 40.00 21.41 -30.87
CA LEU A 299 39.56 20.74 -32.10
C LEU A 299 38.49 21.55 -32.86
N GLY A 300 37.99 22.65 -32.31
CA GLY A 300 36.96 23.49 -32.92
C GLY A 300 35.55 22.89 -32.86
N LEU A 301 35.32 21.84 -32.06
CA LEU A 301 34.00 21.21 -31.88
C LEU A 301 33.08 22.03 -30.96
N MET A 302 33.65 22.90 -30.12
CA MET A 302 32.90 23.76 -29.20
C MET A 302 33.49 25.18 -29.22
N PRO A 303 32.67 26.24 -29.33
CA PRO A 303 33.17 27.60 -29.23
C PRO A 303 33.64 27.91 -27.79
N PRO A 304 34.63 28.82 -27.63
CA PRO A 304 35.05 29.27 -26.30
C PRO A 304 33.88 29.86 -25.50
N PRO A 305 33.81 29.61 -24.18
CA PRO A 305 32.75 30.17 -23.34
C PRO A 305 32.83 31.70 -23.29
N GLU A 306 31.66 32.34 -23.28
CA GLU A 306 31.55 33.80 -23.19
C GLU A 306 32.02 34.34 -21.81
N PRO A 307 32.61 35.55 -21.76
CA PRO A 307 32.99 36.19 -20.50
C PRO A 307 31.74 36.52 -19.66
N LYS A 308 31.88 36.36 -18.33
CA LYS A 308 30.85 36.69 -17.33
C LYS A 308 30.92 38.14 -16.88
#